data_AF-A0A3P1X949-F1
#
_entry.id   AF-A0A3P1X949-F1
#
_cell.length_a   1.000
_cell.length_b   1.000
_cell.length_c   1.000
_cell.angle_alpha   90.00
_cell.angle_beta   90.00
_cell.angle_gamma   90.00
#
_symmetry.space_group_name_H-M   'P 1'
#
loop_
_entity.id
_entity.type
_entity.pdbx_description
1 polymer ?
#
loop_
_entity_poly.entity_id
_entity_poly.type
_entity_poly.pdbx_seq_one_letter_code
_entity_poly.pdbx_strand_id
1 'polypeptide(L)'
;LRKWGFTPQKPKKQAYEQCPKAVQKWLNEDYPLIKERAEKENAEIYWGDETGVKNQCNHGRSYAPKGKTPIKKSMSKRFSVNMVSAVTNQGKVQFMIYSEAMNAERLIEFLKQLIQSSR
;
A
#
# COMPACT_ATOMS: atom_id res chain seq x y z
N LEU A 1 18.65 17.27 24.94
CA LEU A 1 18.10 16.68 23.70
C LEU A 1 19.00 16.93 22.49
N ARG A 2 18.98 18.10 21.82
CA ARG A 2 19.95 18.38 20.72
C ARG A 2 21.42 18.31 21.16
N LYS A 3 21.75 18.86 22.34
CA LYS A 3 23.09 18.74 22.96
C LYS A 3 23.48 17.29 23.31
N TRP A 4 22.52 16.36 23.29
CA TRP A 4 22.73 14.94 23.59
C TRP A 4 22.61 14.08 22.32
N GLY A 5 22.62 14.69 21.12
CA GLY A 5 22.53 13.99 19.83
C GLY A 5 21.13 13.54 19.41
N PHE A 6 20.08 13.81 20.20
CA PHE A 6 18.72 13.39 19.87
C PHE A 6 18.07 14.33 18.85
N THR A 7 17.65 13.76 17.72
CA THR A 7 16.81 14.42 16.70
C THR A 7 15.40 13.85 16.74
N PRO A 8 14.38 14.64 16.35
CA PRO A 8 13.04 14.09 16.15
C PRO A 8 13.07 13.08 15.00
N GLN A 9 12.95 11.79 15.34
CA GLN A 9 12.87 10.68 14.39
C GLN A 9 11.45 10.12 14.39
N LYS A 10 10.93 9.77 13.22
CA LYS A 10 9.66 9.06 13.11
C LYS A 10 9.93 7.57 13.38
N PRO A 11 9.34 6.96 14.42
CA PRO A 11 9.52 5.53 14.64
C PRO A 11 8.97 4.74 13.44
N LYS A 12 9.68 3.67 13.07
CA LYS A 12 9.20 2.73 12.05
C LYS A 12 7.98 2.01 12.62
N LYS A 13 6.89 1.95 11.84
CA LYS A 13 5.74 1.13 12.19
C LYS A 13 6.09 -0.34 11.97
N GLN A 14 5.87 -1.17 12.97
CA GLN A 14 6.00 -2.61 12.89
C GLN A 14 4.72 -3.22 13.46
N ALA A 15 4.08 -4.13 12.73
CA ALA A 15 2.92 -4.84 13.23
C ALA A 15 3.37 -5.85 14.30
N TYR A 16 2.68 -5.88 15.43
CA TYR A 16 3.00 -6.80 16.52
C TYR A 16 2.88 -8.27 16.09
N GLU A 17 1.91 -8.56 15.22
CA GLU A 17 1.61 -9.89 14.69
C GLU A 17 2.61 -10.36 13.60
N GLN A 18 3.52 -9.48 13.17
CA GLN A 18 4.51 -9.85 12.16
C GLN A 18 5.44 -10.93 12.74
N CYS A 19 5.46 -12.11 12.12
CA CYS A 19 6.39 -13.18 12.45
C CYS A 19 7.61 -13.10 11.52
N PRO A 20 8.78 -12.59 11.98
CA PRO A 20 9.94 -12.39 11.11
C PRO A 20 10.48 -13.70 10.52
N LYS A 21 10.35 -14.80 11.28
CA LYS A 21 10.74 -16.14 10.84
C LYS A 21 9.89 -16.62 9.66
N ALA A 22 8.57 -16.39 9.70
CA ALA A 22 7.68 -16.77 8.62
C ALA A 22 7.97 -15.94 7.35
N VAL A 23 8.22 -14.63 7.52
CA VAL A 23 8.63 -13.76 6.41
C VAL A 23 9.94 -14.25 5.79
N GLN A 24 10.93 -14.59 6.62
CA GLN A 24 12.22 -15.05 6.13
C GLN A 24 12.15 -16.41 5.44
N LYS A 25 11.33 -17.33 5.97
CA LYS A 25 11.04 -18.62 5.32
C LYS A 25 10.42 -18.40 3.94
N TRP A 26 9.39 -17.55 3.86
CA TRP A 26 8.72 -17.28 2.59
C TRP A 26 9.65 -16.65 1.54
N LEU A 27 10.54 -15.74 1.97
CA LEU A 27 11.53 -15.12 1.08
C LEU A 27 12.59 -16.11 0.58
N ASN A 28 13.01 -17.06 1.42
CA ASN A 28 14.10 -17.99 1.10
C ASN A 28 13.61 -19.26 0.38
N GLU A 29 12.39 -19.71 0.67
CA GLU A 29 11.87 -21.01 0.21
C GLU A 29 10.71 -20.81 -0.78
N ASP A 30 9.62 -20.15 -0.35
CA ASP A 30 8.37 -20.12 -1.12
C ASP A 30 8.47 -19.23 -2.37
N TYR A 31 9.04 -18.02 -2.23
CA TYR A 31 9.14 -17.08 -3.34
C TYR A 31 10.01 -17.58 -4.50
N PRO A 32 11.22 -18.15 -4.26
CA PRO A 32 12.00 -18.75 -5.33
C PRO A 32 11.25 -19.86 -6.09
N LEU A 33 10.48 -20.70 -5.38
CA LEU A 33 9.66 -21.74 -6.01
C LEU A 33 8.55 -21.16 -6.88
N ILE A 34 7.88 -20.10 -6.42
CA ILE A 34 6.86 -19.39 -7.21
C ILE A 34 7.48 -18.77 -8.45
N LYS A 35 8.66 -18.15 -8.31
CA LYS A 35 9.39 -17.53 -9.42
C LYS A 35 9.80 -18.57 -10.47
N GLU A 36 10.37 -19.70 -10.06
CA GLU A 36 10.78 -20.77 -10.97
C GLU A 36 9.57 -21.37 -11.72
N ARG A 37 8.42 -21.53 -11.03
CA ARG A 37 7.18 -21.98 -11.68
C ARG A 37 6.67 -20.96 -12.70
N ALA A 38 6.68 -19.68 -12.34
CA ALA A 38 6.27 -18.62 -13.26
C ALA A 38 7.16 -18.57 -14.52
N GLU A 39 8.47 -18.76 -14.36
CA GLU A 39 9.40 -18.86 -15.50
C GLU A 39 9.12 -20.09 -16.38
N LYS A 40 8.86 -21.26 -15.78
CA LYS A 40 8.50 -22.49 -16.51
C LYS A 40 7.19 -22.37 -17.30
N GLU A 41 6.20 -21.67 -16.74
CA GLU A 41 4.88 -21.49 -17.33
C GLU A 41 4.79 -20.24 -18.23
N ASN A 42 5.89 -19.49 -18.37
CA ASN A 42 5.92 -18.18 -19.03
C ASN A 42 4.82 -17.24 -18.51
N ALA A 43 4.61 -17.25 -17.20
CA ALA A 43 3.58 -16.49 -16.50
C ALA A 43 4.13 -15.21 -15.87
N GLU A 44 3.29 -14.19 -15.75
CA GLU A 44 3.61 -12.95 -15.05
C GLU A 44 3.17 -13.01 -13.58
N ILE A 45 4.04 -12.53 -12.67
CA ILE A 45 3.71 -12.38 -11.25
C ILE A 45 3.19 -10.96 -11.01
N TYR A 46 1.95 -10.87 -10.52
CA TYR A 46 1.32 -9.62 -10.09
C TYR A 46 1.28 -9.52 -8.57
N TRP A 47 1.72 -8.38 -8.04
CA TRP A 47 1.64 -8.01 -6.62
C TRP A 47 0.46 -7.07 -6.43
N GLY A 48 -0.63 -7.57 -5.86
CA GLY A 48 -1.87 -6.82 -5.67
C GLY A 48 -2.12 -6.36 -4.23
N ASP A 49 -2.67 -5.17 -4.05
CA ASP A 49 -3.17 -4.69 -2.75
C ASP A 49 -4.35 -3.72 -2.91
N GLU A 50 -5.16 -3.61 -1.84
CA GLU A 50 -6.26 -2.66 -1.72
C GLU A 50 -5.84 -1.45 -0.87
N THR A 51 -6.05 -0.25 -1.41
CA THR A 51 -5.75 1.00 -0.75
C THR A 51 -6.95 1.93 -0.72
N GLY A 52 -7.37 2.32 0.48
CA GLY A 52 -8.33 3.40 0.68
C GLY A 52 -7.69 4.78 0.54
N VAL A 53 -8.13 5.57 -0.43
CA VAL A 53 -7.69 6.95 -0.67
C VAL A 53 -8.68 7.92 -0.03
N LYS A 54 -8.16 8.83 0.79
CA LYS A 54 -8.96 9.86 1.48
C LYS A 54 -8.46 11.23 1.09
N ASN A 55 -9.39 12.18 0.91
CA ASN A 55 -9.06 13.58 0.59
C ASN A 55 -8.29 14.29 1.74
N GLN A 56 -8.36 13.76 2.96
CA GLN A 56 -7.66 14.36 4.10
C GLN A 56 -6.27 13.77 4.28
N CYS A 57 -5.26 14.64 4.37
CA CYS A 57 -3.92 14.23 4.77
C CYS A 57 -3.92 13.84 6.25
N ASN A 58 -3.57 12.58 6.53
CA ASN A 58 -3.44 12.06 7.89
C ASN A 58 -2.28 12.69 8.68
N HIS A 59 -1.33 13.34 7.99
CA HIS A 59 -0.15 13.95 8.62
C HIS A 59 -0.28 15.48 8.61
N GLY A 60 -0.79 16.03 9.71
CA GLY A 60 -0.76 17.48 9.92
C GLY A 60 0.67 17.97 10.14
N ARG A 61 1.17 18.84 9.27
CA ARG A 61 2.40 19.62 9.50
C ARG A 61 2.04 21.10 9.47
N SER A 62 2.54 21.85 10.44
CA SER A 62 2.45 23.31 10.47
C SER A 62 3.73 23.87 11.06
N TYR A 63 4.17 25.01 10.56
CA TYR A 63 5.21 25.81 11.18
C TYR A 63 4.50 26.91 11.98
N ALA A 64 4.48 26.78 13.31
CA ALA A 64 3.85 27.75 14.20
C ALA A 64 4.83 28.17 15.30
N PRO A 65 4.83 29.46 15.70
CA PRO A 65 5.62 29.93 16.84
C PRO A 65 5.30 29.17 18.12
N LYS A 66 6.30 28.98 18.99
CA LYS A 66 6.12 28.31 20.29
C LYS A 66 5.01 29.00 21.08
N GLY A 67 3.99 28.24 21.49
CA GLY A 67 2.86 28.75 22.29
C GLY A 67 1.68 29.30 21.48
N LYS A 68 1.74 29.33 20.14
CA LYS A 68 0.60 29.68 19.29
C LYS A 68 0.04 28.45 18.60
N THR A 69 -1.15 27.99 19.01
CA THR A 69 -1.82 26.85 18.39
C THR A 69 -2.34 27.25 17.00
N PRO A 70 -1.88 26.62 15.92
CA PRO A 70 -2.35 26.93 14.57
C PRO A 70 -3.75 26.33 14.35
N ILE A 71 -4.67 27.15 13.84
CA ILE A 71 -6.03 26.72 13.48
C ILE A 71 -6.03 26.27 12.02
N LYS A 72 -6.25 24.97 11.78
CA LYS A 72 -6.41 24.42 10.43
C LYS A 72 -7.90 24.29 10.11
N LYS A 73 -8.40 25.09 9.16
CA LYS A 73 -9.74 24.88 8.58
C LYS A 73 -9.69 23.65 7.67
N SER A 74 -10.55 22.66 7.93
CA SER A 74 -10.70 21.48 7.07
C SER A 74 -12.14 21.38 6.58
N MET A 75 -12.34 20.87 5.36
CA MET A 75 -13.69 20.49 4.92
C MET A 75 -14.28 19.43 5.85
N SER A 76 -15.54 19.63 6.28
CA SER A 76 -16.29 18.65 7.07
C SER A 76 -16.72 17.43 6.26
N LYS A 77 -16.94 17.59 4.93
CA LYS A 77 -17.36 16.47 4.07
C LYS A 77 -16.18 15.56 3.77
N ARG A 78 -16.24 14.33 4.26
CA ARG A 78 -15.23 13.30 3.99
C ARG A 78 -15.53 12.64 2.64
N PHE A 79 -14.56 12.71 1.73
CA PHE A 79 -14.56 11.95 0.49
C PHE A 79 -13.50 10.86 0.61
N SER A 80 -13.92 9.61 0.41
CA SER A 80 -13.06 8.43 0.34
C SER A 80 -13.42 7.64 -0.91
N VAL A 81 -12.40 7.18 -1.61
CA VAL A 81 -12.52 6.20 -2.69
C VAL A 81 -11.58 5.06 -2.37
N ASN A 82 -11.95 3.85 -2.76
CA ASN A 82 -11.09 2.68 -2.65
C ASN A 82 -10.42 2.44 -4.00
N MET A 83 -9.25 1.84 -3.94
CA MET A 83 -8.46 1.51 -5.11
C MET A 83 -7.91 0.10 -4.90
N VAL A 84 -8.01 -0.74 -5.92
CA VAL A 84 -7.22 -1.98 -6.00
C VAL A 84 -6.15 -1.76 -7.06
N SER A 85 -4.92 -2.15 -6.76
CA SER A 85 -3.79 -2.00 -7.67
C SER A 85 -2.94 -3.25 -7.69
N ALA A 86 -2.39 -3.59 -8.85
CA ALA A 86 -1.46 -4.69 -9.04
C ALA A 86 -0.24 -4.23 -9.84
N VAL A 87 0.95 -4.69 -9.43
CA VAL A 87 2.24 -4.32 -10.04
C VAL A 87 3.02 -5.58 -10.40
N THR A 88 3.64 -5.62 -11.58
CA THR A 88 4.55 -6.72 -11.96
C THR A 88 6.01 -6.41 -11.64
N ASN A 89 6.87 -7.43 -11.63
CA ASN A 89 8.32 -7.24 -11.49
C ASN A 89 8.94 -6.39 -12.61
N GLN A 90 8.25 -6.25 -13.75
CA GLN A 90 8.66 -5.42 -14.88
C GLN A 90 8.17 -3.97 -14.76
N GLY A 91 7.40 -3.64 -13.73
CA GLY A 91 6.86 -2.30 -13.50
C GLY A 91 5.56 -2.00 -14.24
N LYS A 92 4.87 -3.01 -14.81
CA LYS A 92 3.50 -2.82 -15.31
C LYS A 92 2.59 -2.59 -14.12
N VAL A 93 1.79 -1.54 -14.16
CA VAL A 93 0.85 -1.18 -13.10
C VAL A 93 -0.57 -1.18 -13.67
N GLN A 94 -1.47 -1.89 -13.01
CA GLN A 94 -2.90 -1.87 -13.30
C GLN A 94 -3.64 -1.51 -12.03
N PHE A 95 -4.65 -0.67 -12.15
CA PHE A 95 -5.46 -0.26 -11.00
C PHE A 95 -6.90 0.00 -11.41
N MET A 96 -7.79 -0.17 -10.44
CA MET A 96 -9.21 0.12 -10.56
C MET A 96 -9.64 0.94 -9.34
N ILE A 97 -10.36 2.02 -9.58
CA ILE A 97 -10.90 2.91 -8.54
C ILE A 97 -12.39 2.67 -8.41
N TYR A 98 -12.88 2.55 -7.19
CA TYR A 98 -14.28 2.32 -6.90
C TYR A 98 -14.71 3.04 -5.61
N SER A 99 -16.00 3.38 -5.50
CA SER A 99 -16.54 4.19 -4.40
C SER A 99 -17.04 3.37 -3.21
N GLU A 100 -17.45 2.12 -3.43
CA GLU A 100 -18.04 1.27 -2.39
C GLU A 100 -17.01 0.30 -1.77
N ALA A 101 -17.46 -0.65 -0.95
CA ALA A 101 -16.60 -1.70 -0.42
C ALA A 101 -16.16 -2.69 -1.50
N MET A 102 -15.03 -3.35 -1.28
CA MET A 102 -14.59 -4.47 -2.11
C MET A 102 -15.54 -5.66 -1.93
N ASN A 103 -15.98 -6.26 -3.03
CA ASN A 103 -16.76 -7.49 -3.03
C ASN A 103 -16.18 -8.48 -4.05
N ALA A 104 -16.65 -9.73 -4.01
CA ALA A 104 -16.13 -10.79 -4.88
C ALA A 104 -16.33 -10.47 -6.37
N GLU A 105 -17.45 -9.85 -6.75
CA GLU A 105 -17.75 -9.49 -8.15
C GLU A 105 -16.76 -8.47 -8.72
N ARG A 106 -16.43 -7.44 -7.94
CA ARG A 106 -15.43 -6.43 -8.31
C ARG A 106 -14.02 -7.00 -8.35
N LEU A 107 -13.71 -7.93 -7.45
CA LEU A 107 -12.44 -8.66 -7.53
C LEU A 107 -12.33 -9.41 -8.86
N ILE A 108 -13.39 -10.12 -9.25
CA ILE A 108 -13.44 -10.84 -10.53
C ILE A 108 -13.33 -9.88 -11.71
N GLU A 109 -13.99 -8.72 -11.65
CA GLU A 109 -13.87 -7.67 -12.66
C GLU A 109 -12.43 -7.18 -12.81
N PHE A 110 -11.76 -6.91 -11.68
CA PHE A 110 -10.35 -6.51 -11.67
C PHE A 110 -9.43 -7.61 -12.23
N LEU A 111 -9.65 -8.89 -11.87
CA LEU A 111 -8.87 -10.00 -12.41
C LEU A 111 -9.09 -10.18 -13.92
N LYS A 112 -10.31 -9.99 -14.42
CA LYS A 112 -10.60 -9.98 -15.87
C LYS A 112 -9.86 -8.85 -16.58
N GLN A 113 -9.84 -7.66 -15.98
CA GLN A 113 -9.09 -6.51 -16.49
C GLN A 113 -7.58 -6.82 -16.56
N LEU A 114 -7.01 -7.46 -15.52
CA LEU A 114 -5.60 -7.89 -15.53
C LEU A 114 -5.31 -8.84 -16.69
N ILE A 115 -6.13 -9.88 -16.87
CA ILE A 115 -5.98 -10.85 -17.96
C ILE A 115 -6.06 -10.17 -19.33
N GLN A 116 -6.99 -9.23 -19.50
CA GLN A 116 -7.14 -8.49 -20.75
C GLN A 116 -5.94 -7.58 -21.04
N SER A 117 -5.34 -6.99 -20.01
CA SER A 117 -4.17 -6.12 -20.14
C SER A 117 -2.84 -6.87 -20.33
N SER A 118 -2.83 -8.17 -20.03
CA SER A 118 -1.67 -9.05 -20.16
C SER A 118 -1.52 -9.64 -21.57
N ARG A 119 -2.56 -9.52 -22.42
CA ARG A 119 -2.53 -9.89 -23.85
C ARG A 119 -1.95 -8.77 -24.69
#